data_AF-Q0U421-F1
#
_entry.id   AF-Q0U421-F1
#
_cell.length_a   1.000
_cell.length_b   1.000
_cell.length_c   1.000
_cell.angle_alpha   90.00
_cell.angle_beta   90.00
_cell.angle_gamma   90.00
#
_symmetry.space_group_name_H-M   'P 1'
#
loop_
_entity.id
_entity.type
_entity.pdbx_description
1 polymer ?
#
loop_
_entity_poly.entity_id
_entity_poly.type
_entity_poly.pdbx_seq_one_letter_code
_entity_poly.pdbx_strand_id
1 'polypeptide(L)'
;MERVVQAALVDFVRTLQQQKIIDLATGDHLRFDPHYNETLWTDVPLFGINVANYWNCDPDAEIQYINKVALLAQLTSSPANFPLQPGTTTGPFDFSLYALWDFREAFENTAEPRAHNTTVLRAAALWMIHAADRLWENVRAKRDFRHRASNGNPAKEGDASRKSRKRWVGFNKERWDIWIKGLENGKEVEDEEDWRVERDEMYA
;
A
#
# COMPACT_ATOMS: atom_id res chain seq x y z
N MET A 1 -2.58 6.84 -18.35
CA MET A 1 -3.18 6.61 -17.02
C MET A 1 -3.63 7.92 -16.38
N GLU A 2 -4.91 8.04 -16.04
CA GLU A 2 -5.49 9.22 -15.39
C GLU A 2 -5.14 9.26 -13.89
N ARG A 3 -4.90 10.45 -13.34
CA ARG A 3 -4.52 10.62 -11.93
C ARG A 3 -5.77 10.50 -11.05
N VAL A 4 -5.99 9.34 -10.44
CA VAL A 4 -7.04 9.17 -9.43
C VAL A 4 -6.61 9.86 -8.13
N VAL A 5 -7.38 10.85 -7.67
CA VAL A 5 -7.09 11.67 -6.50
C VAL A 5 -8.22 11.53 -5.48
N GLN A 6 -7.89 11.45 -4.19
CA GLN A 6 -8.83 11.27 -3.08
C GLN A 6 -8.66 12.38 -2.02
N ALA A 7 -8.23 13.58 -2.46
CA ALA A 7 -7.76 14.67 -1.62
C ALA A 7 -8.74 15.05 -0.50
N ALA A 8 -10.03 15.22 -0.81
CA ALA A 8 -11.03 15.59 0.19
C ALA A 8 -11.15 14.54 1.32
N LEU A 9 -11.08 13.26 0.99
CA LEU A 9 -11.16 12.18 1.97
C LEU A 9 -9.86 12.06 2.76
N VAL A 10 -8.71 12.23 2.10
CA VAL A 10 -7.40 12.29 2.76
C VAL A 10 -7.39 13.43 3.78
N ASP A 11 -7.78 14.64 3.37
CA ASP A 11 -7.84 15.82 4.23
C ASP A 11 -8.81 15.63 5.40
N PHE A 12 -9.97 15.03 5.16
CA PHE A 12 -10.92 14.69 6.21
C PHE A 12 -10.32 13.75 7.25
N VAL A 13 -9.72 12.62 6.82
CA VAL A 13 -9.09 11.65 7.73
C VAL A 13 -7.92 12.28 8.49
N ARG A 14 -7.12 13.12 7.83
CA ARG A 14 -6.02 13.87 8.46
C ARG A 14 -6.52 14.88 9.49
N THR A 15 -7.62 15.57 9.20
CA THR A 15 -8.24 16.53 10.11
C THR A 15 -8.77 15.84 11.35
N LEU A 16 -9.40 14.67 11.19
CA LEU A 16 -9.81 13.83 12.31
C LEU A 16 -8.60 13.41 13.14
N GLN A 17 -7.51 12.98 12.50
CA GLN A 17 -6.31 12.53 13.21
C GLN A 17 -5.72 13.60 14.15
N GLN A 18 -5.87 14.87 13.77
CA GLN A 18 -5.34 16.01 14.53
C GLN A 18 -6.25 16.43 15.69
N GLN A 19 -7.47 15.87 15.79
CA GLN A 19 -8.38 16.18 16.88
C GLN A 19 -7.85 15.65 18.22
N LYS A 20 -7.83 16.53 19.22
CA LYS A 20 -7.52 16.20 20.61
C LYS A 20 -8.80 16.31 21.42
N ILE A 21 -9.40 15.18 21.73
CA ILE A 21 -10.56 15.13 22.62
C ILE A 21 -10.03 14.86 24.03
N ILE A 22 -10.54 15.60 25.00
CA ILE A 22 -10.21 15.44 26.41
C ILE A 22 -11.33 14.65 27.08
N ASP A 23 -10.96 13.65 27.86
CA ASP A 23 -11.87 12.95 28.76
C ASP A 23 -12.11 13.84 29.99
N LEU A 24 -13.37 14.23 30.20
CA LEU A 24 -13.77 15.13 31.28
C LEU A 24 -13.60 14.49 32.68
N ALA A 25 -13.54 13.17 32.79
CA ALA A 25 -13.38 12.47 34.06
C ALA A 25 -11.91 12.44 34.52
N THR A 26 -10.96 12.35 33.57
CA THR A 26 -9.54 12.17 33.85
C THR A 26 -8.71 13.43 33.58
N GLY A 27 -9.19 14.32 32.69
CA GLY A 27 -8.43 15.46 32.18
C GLY A 27 -7.39 15.10 31.12
N ASP A 28 -7.26 13.80 30.79
CA ASP A 28 -6.33 13.28 29.80
C ASP A 28 -6.95 13.24 28.40
N HIS A 29 -6.13 12.97 27.38
CA HIS A 29 -6.65 12.69 26.04
C HIS A 29 -7.54 11.45 26.05
N LEU A 30 -8.67 11.51 25.35
CA LEU A 30 -9.60 10.40 25.19
C LEU A 30 -8.89 9.21 24.52
N ARG A 31 -8.90 8.08 25.22
CA ARG A 31 -8.28 6.84 24.78
C ARG A 31 -9.30 5.93 24.13
N PHE A 32 -8.86 5.12 23.17
CA PHE A 32 -9.73 4.14 22.53
C PHE A 32 -10.18 3.04 23.49
N ASP A 33 -9.25 2.50 24.25
CA ASP A 33 -9.48 1.48 25.25
C ASP A 33 -8.44 1.60 26.39
N PRO A 34 -8.83 1.38 27.66
CA PRO A 34 -7.92 1.49 28.80
C PRO A 34 -6.68 0.58 28.73
N HIS A 35 -6.75 -0.54 28.01
CA HIS A 35 -5.68 -1.54 27.90
C HIS A 35 -4.71 -1.29 26.75
N TYR A 36 -5.12 -0.57 25.70
CA TYR A 36 -4.29 -0.37 24.50
C TYR A 36 -3.40 0.89 24.57
N ASN A 37 -3.66 1.81 25.50
CA ASN A 37 -2.87 3.04 25.70
C ASN A 37 -2.72 3.89 24.42
N GLU A 38 -3.70 3.82 23.51
CA GLU A 38 -3.74 4.56 22.25
C GLU A 38 -4.78 5.69 22.31
N THR A 39 -4.42 6.84 21.76
CA THR A 39 -5.28 8.02 21.66
C THR A 39 -6.26 7.84 20.51
N LEU A 40 -7.55 7.98 20.78
CA LEU A 40 -8.62 7.60 19.86
C LEU A 40 -8.43 8.15 18.44
N TRP A 41 -8.18 9.46 18.32
CA TRP A 41 -8.05 10.12 17.02
C TRP A 41 -6.61 10.26 16.56
N THR A 42 -5.64 10.46 17.45
CA THR A 42 -4.24 10.63 17.03
C THR A 42 -3.66 9.34 16.46
N ASP A 43 -3.97 8.21 17.08
CA ASP A 43 -3.41 6.90 16.73
C ASP A 43 -4.37 6.08 15.84
N VAL A 44 -5.66 6.46 15.78
CA VAL A 44 -6.71 5.78 14.99
C VAL A 44 -6.61 4.24 15.02
N PRO A 45 -6.61 3.61 16.22
CA PRO A 45 -6.35 2.17 16.45
C PRO A 45 -7.03 1.22 15.47
N LEU A 46 -8.31 1.48 15.18
CA LEU A 46 -9.14 0.59 14.40
C LEU A 46 -9.00 0.79 12.89
N PHE A 47 -8.38 1.88 12.44
CA PHE A 47 -8.38 2.21 11.02
C PHE A 47 -7.58 1.18 10.21
N GLY A 48 -6.38 0.82 10.67
CA GLY A 48 -5.56 -0.23 10.03
C GLY A 48 -6.24 -1.61 10.03
N ILE A 49 -6.93 -1.97 11.10
CA ILE A 49 -7.70 -3.24 11.19
C ILE A 49 -8.83 -3.25 10.16
N ASN A 50 -9.56 -2.15 10.04
CA ASN A 50 -10.60 -2.04 9.02
C ASN A 50 -10.01 -2.14 7.61
N VAL A 51 -8.91 -1.44 7.31
CA VAL A 51 -8.22 -1.57 6.03
C VAL A 51 -7.84 -3.02 5.73
N ALA A 52 -7.32 -3.77 6.72
CA ALA A 52 -7.00 -5.18 6.55
C ALA A 52 -8.23 -6.05 6.24
N ASN A 53 -9.35 -5.83 6.94
CA ASN A 53 -10.59 -6.56 6.70
C ASN A 53 -11.14 -6.31 5.29
N TYR A 54 -11.09 -5.06 4.82
CA TYR A 54 -11.58 -4.65 3.49
C TYR A 54 -10.57 -4.90 2.36
N TRP A 55 -9.33 -5.29 2.67
CA TRP A 55 -8.33 -5.53 1.63
C TRP A 55 -8.70 -6.74 0.76
N ASN A 56 -9.22 -7.80 1.38
CA ASN A 56 -9.55 -9.08 0.72
C ASN A 56 -11.00 -9.17 0.21
N CYS A 57 -11.74 -8.05 0.16
CA CYS A 57 -13.12 -8.05 -0.37
C CYS A 57 -13.14 -8.09 -1.91
N ASP A 58 -14.20 -8.71 -2.44
CA ASP A 58 -14.43 -9.21 -3.80
C ASP A 58 -13.84 -8.36 -4.97
N PRO A 59 -13.04 -8.96 -5.88
CA PRO A 59 -12.42 -8.28 -7.03
C PRO A 59 -13.38 -7.79 -8.13
N ASP A 60 -14.68 -8.08 -8.08
CA ASP A 60 -15.66 -7.66 -9.11
C ASP A 60 -15.89 -6.14 -9.19
N ALA A 61 -15.18 -5.34 -8.38
CA ALA A 61 -15.25 -3.89 -8.40
C ALA A 61 -13.87 -3.23 -8.58
N GLU A 62 -13.29 -3.35 -9.79
CA GLU A 62 -12.04 -2.69 -10.18
C GLU A 62 -12.00 -1.22 -9.71
N ILE A 63 -13.06 -0.46 -9.97
CA ILE A 63 -13.17 0.96 -9.57
C ILE A 63 -13.02 1.13 -8.05
N GLN A 64 -13.65 0.26 -7.25
CA GLN A 64 -13.55 0.34 -5.79
C GLN A 64 -12.14 0.02 -5.31
N TYR A 65 -11.50 -0.99 -5.91
CA TYR A 65 -10.12 -1.35 -5.60
C TYR A 65 -9.15 -0.23 -5.95
N ILE A 66 -9.24 0.36 -7.14
CA ILE A 66 -8.39 1.48 -7.58
C ILE A 66 -8.59 2.73 -6.70
N ASN A 67 -9.84 3.08 -6.35
CA ASN A 67 -10.12 4.19 -5.44
C ASN A 67 -9.54 3.95 -4.03
N LYS A 68 -9.66 2.73 -3.52
CA LYS A 68 -9.08 2.31 -2.23
C LYS A 68 -7.56 2.43 -2.25
N VAL A 69 -6.89 1.90 -3.29
CA VAL A 69 -5.44 2.02 -3.47
C VAL A 69 -5.02 3.49 -3.53
N ALA A 70 -5.72 4.32 -4.31
CA ALA A 70 -5.42 5.75 -4.41
C ALA A 70 -5.49 6.45 -3.04
N LEU A 71 -6.53 6.15 -2.25
CA LEU A 71 -6.69 6.70 -0.90
C LEU A 71 -5.54 6.27 0.02
N LEU A 72 -5.24 4.97 0.08
CA LEU A 72 -4.20 4.44 0.98
C LEU A 72 -2.80 4.92 0.57
N ALA A 73 -2.53 5.09 -0.73
CA ALA A 73 -1.29 5.64 -1.23
C ALA A 73 -1.10 7.11 -0.79
N GLN A 74 -2.13 7.94 -0.94
CA GLN A 74 -2.09 9.33 -0.48
C GLN A 74 -2.01 9.45 1.05
N LEU A 75 -2.67 8.57 1.80
CA LEU A 75 -2.52 8.52 3.25
C LEU A 75 -1.11 8.09 3.66
N THR A 76 -0.52 7.12 2.95
CA THR A 76 0.85 6.62 3.19
C THR A 76 1.91 7.69 2.98
N SER A 77 1.73 8.57 2.00
CA SER A 77 2.66 9.67 1.73
C SER A 77 2.61 10.80 2.76
N SER A 78 1.68 10.74 3.71
CA SER A 78 1.57 11.74 4.76
C SER A 78 2.88 11.92 5.54
N PRO A 79 3.29 13.18 5.83
CA PRO A 79 4.45 13.46 6.68
C PRO A 79 4.39 12.79 8.06
N ALA A 80 3.19 12.52 8.59
CA ALA A 80 3.04 11.83 9.87
C ALA A 80 3.55 10.37 9.86
N ASN A 81 3.76 9.79 8.68
CA ASN A 81 4.27 8.42 8.55
C ASN A 81 5.79 8.33 8.51
N PHE A 82 6.49 9.48 8.47
CA PHE A 82 7.95 9.51 8.51
C PHE A 82 8.39 9.42 9.96
N PRO A 83 9.11 8.34 10.35
CA PRO A 83 9.58 8.20 11.72
C PRO A 83 10.53 9.34 12.06
N LEU A 84 10.24 10.04 13.17
CA LEU A 84 11.11 11.12 13.66
C LEU A 84 12.47 10.61 14.14
N GLN A 85 12.55 9.32 14.53
CA GLN A 85 13.77 8.69 15.02
C GLN A 85 13.92 7.25 14.49
N PRO A 86 15.16 6.76 14.29
CA PRO A 86 15.41 5.37 13.94
C PRO A 86 14.83 4.42 15.01
N GLY A 87 14.03 3.44 14.58
CA GLY A 87 13.46 2.42 15.48
C GLY A 87 12.08 2.76 16.07
N THR A 88 11.51 3.93 15.79
CA THR A 88 10.13 4.24 16.15
C THR A 88 9.14 3.58 15.18
N THR A 89 7.94 3.29 15.67
CA THR A 89 6.81 2.89 14.83
C THR A 89 6.51 3.99 13.82
N THR A 90 6.17 3.57 12.60
CA THR A 90 5.70 4.48 11.56
C THR A 90 4.33 5.04 11.96
N GLY A 91 3.97 6.19 11.39
CA GLY A 91 2.67 6.80 11.65
C GLY A 91 1.49 5.86 11.35
N PRO A 92 0.31 6.17 11.91
CA PRO A 92 -0.85 5.28 11.90
C PRO A 92 -1.47 5.08 10.51
N PHE A 93 -1.02 5.86 9.52
CA PHE A 93 -1.48 5.80 8.14
C PHE A 93 -0.45 5.19 7.19
N ASP A 94 0.53 4.45 7.72
CA ASP A 94 1.53 3.80 6.90
C ASP A 94 1.03 2.46 6.35
N PHE A 95 0.52 2.49 5.12
CA PHE A 95 0.02 1.32 4.39
C PHE A 95 1.04 0.74 3.42
N SER A 96 2.34 1.00 3.63
CA SER A 96 3.40 0.54 2.71
C SER A 96 3.42 -0.98 2.48
N LEU A 97 2.93 -1.79 3.44
CA LEU A 97 2.84 -3.25 3.26
C LEU A 97 1.88 -3.63 2.11
N TYR A 98 0.80 -2.88 1.94
CA TYR A 98 -0.18 -3.10 0.88
C TYR A 98 0.40 -2.74 -0.48
N ALA A 99 1.16 -1.64 -0.57
CA ALA A 99 1.94 -1.30 -1.76
C ALA A 99 2.86 -2.46 -2.18
N LEU A 100 3.58 -3.04 -1.22
CA LEU A 100 4.46 -4.18 -1.46
C LEU A 100 3.69 -5.40 -2.00
N TRP A 101 2.48 -5.65 -1.51
CA TRP A 101 1.64 -6.73 -2.03
C TRP A 101 1.20 -6.47 -3.46
N ASP A 102 0.78 -5.25 -3.79
CA ASP A 102 0.40 -4.89 -5.16
C ASP A 102 1.58 -4.98 -6.13
N PHE A 103 2.77 -4.50 -5.74
CA PHE A 103 3.97 -4.65 -6.56
C PHE A 103 4.40 -6.11 -6.73
N ARG A 104 4.27 -6.92 -5.68
CA ARG A 104 4.57 -8.36 -5.76
C ARG A 104 3.63 -9.04 -6.75
N GLU A 105 2.33 -8.75 -6.64
CA GLU A 105 1.32 -9.31 -7.52
C GLU A 105 1.54 -8.90 -8.98
N ALA A 106 1.86 -7.62 -9.20
CA ALA A 106 2.10 -7.09 -10.53
C ALA A 106 3.41 -7.60 -11.15
N PHE A 107 4.51 -7.72 -10.40
CA PHE A 107 5.85 -7.79 -11.01
C PHE A 107 6.77 -8.91 -10.52
N GLU A 108 6.41 -9.67 -9.48
CA GLU A 108 7.32 -10.67 -8.88
C GLU A 108 6.87 -12.14 -9.07
N ASN A 109 5.69 -12.36 -9.64
CA ASN A 109 5.15 -13.70 -9.85
C ASN A 109 5.63 -14.33 -11.17
N THR A 110 6.15 -13.52 -12.10
CA THR A 110 6.60 -13.93 -13.44
C THR A 110 8.10 -13.74 -13.61
N ALA A 111 8.71 -14.48 -14.56
CA ALA A 111 10.15 -14.40 -14.82
C ALA A 111 10.57 -13.03 -15.39
N GLU A 112 9.70 -12.46 -16.22
CA GLU A 112 9.82 -11.07 -16.68
C GLU A 112 8.89 -10.21 -15.82
N PRO A 113 9.38 -9.07 -15.29
CA PRO A 113 8.56 -8.20 -14.46
C PRO A 113 7.54 -7.50 -15.35
N ARG A 114 6.33 -8.01 -15.37
CA ARG A 114 5.24 -7.48 -16.19
C ARG A 114 3.90 -7.85 -15.55
N ALA A 115 3.04 -6.84 -15.43
CA ALA A 115 1.68 -7.02 -14.95
C ALA A 115 0.88 -7.92 -15.91
N HIS A 116 0.01 -8.75 -15.35
CA HIS A 116 -0.80 -9.69 -16.14
C HIS A 116 -2.15 -9.11 -16.59
N ASN A 117 -2.55 -7.95 -16.06
CA ASN A 117 -3.69 -7.15 -16.50
C ASN A 117 -3.50 -5.66 -16.14
N THR A 118 -4.35 -4.79 -16.67
CA THR A 118 -4.28 -3.34 -16.42
C THR A 118 -4.67 -2.96 -14.99
N THR A 119 -5.57 -3.69 -14.33
CA THR A 119 -5.98 -3.41 -12.94
C THR A 119 -4.80 -3.44 -11.97
N VAL A 120 -4.00 -4.52 -12.00
CA VAL A 120 -2.83 -4.64 -11.10
C VAL A 120 -1.72 -3.66 -11.48
N LEU A 121 -1.58 -3.34 -12.77
CA LEU A 121 -0.67 -2.29 -13.24
C LEU A 121 -1.06 -0.91 -12.70
N ARG A 122 -2.35 -0.56 -12.81
CA ARG A 122 -2.92 0.70 -12.32
C ARG A 122 -2.76 0.83 -10.80
N ALA A 123 -3.03 -0.23 -10.04
CA ALA A 123 -2.82 -0.23 -8.60
C ALA A 123 -1.35 0.04 -8.23
N ALA A 124 -0.41 -0.69 -8.83
CA ALA A 124 1.02 -0.50 -8.60
C ALA A 124 1.49 0.92 -8.98
N ALA A 125 0.98 1.46 -10.09
CA ALA A 125 1.31 2.81 -10.53
C ALA A 125 0.77 3.90 -9.59
N LEU A 126 -0.43 3.74 -9.02
CA LEU A 126 -0.97 4.69 -8.04
C LEU A 126 -0.10 4.80 -6.78
N TRP A 127 0.48 3.70 -6.32
CA TRP A 127 1.46 3.72 -5.24
C TRP A 127 2.70 4.53 -5.59
N MET A 128 3.23 4.39 -6.81
CA MET A 128 4.36 5.21 -7.25
C MET A 128 3.98 6.69 -7.41
N ILE A 129 2.81 6.98 -7.99
CA ILE A 129 2.36 8.37 -8.22
C ILE A 129 2.22 9.13 -6.91
N HIS A 130 1.65 8.49 -5.88
CA HIS A 130 1.28 9.18 -4.65
C HIS A 130 2.24 8.97 -3.49
N ALA A 131 2.97 7.85 -3.44
CA ALA A 131 3.74 7.44 -2.27
C ALA A 131 5.20 7.05 -2.55
N ALA A 132 5.73 7.28 -3.76
CA ALA A 132 7.10 6.87 -4.13
C ALA A 132 8.16 7.28 -3.11
N ASP A 133 8.15 8.52 -2.63
CA ASP A 133 9.13 9.01 -1.65
C ASP A 133 9.10 8.20 -0.36
N ARG A 134 7.91 7.94 0.18
CA ARG A 134 7.74 7.14 1.40
C ARG A 134 8.20 5.71 1.19
N LEU A 135 7.88 5.11 0.05
CA LEU A 135 8.30 3.74 -0.30
C LEU A 135 9.81 3.65 -0.50
N TRP A 136 10.42 4.64 -1.13
CA TRP A 136 11.86 4.74 -1.30
C TRP A 136 12.59 4.87 0.03
N GLU A 137 12.05 5.61 1.00
CA GLU A 137 12.61 5.63 2.35
C GLU A 137 12.56 4.25 3.02
N ASN A 138 11.53 3.43 2.78
CA ASN A 138 11.53 2.05 3.26
C ASN A 138 12.65 1.21 2.62
N VAL A 139 12.95 1.45 1.33
CA VAL A 139 14.06 0.79 0.62
C VAL A 139 15.39 1.19 1.24
N ARG A 140 15.63 2.49 1.44
CA ARG A 140 16.84 3.04 2.06
C ARG A 140 17.04 2.50 3.48
N ALA A 141 15.97 2.46 4.27
CA ALA A 141 15.97 1.96 5.63
C ALA A 141 16.00 0.43 5.74
N LYS A 142 15.88 -0.30 4.61
CA LYS A 142 15.74 -1.78 4.57
C LYS A 142 14.65 -2.28 5.52
N ARG A 143 13.48 -1.64 5.48
CA ARG A 143 12.39 -1.93 6.42
C ARG A 143 12.01 -3.41 6.40
N ASP A 144 12.01 -4.02 7.58
CA ASP A 144 11.61 -5.41 7.82
C ASP A 144 10.17 -5.48 8.33
N PHE A 145 9.34 -6.30 7.68
CA PHE A 145 7.93 -6.50 8.06
C PHE A 145 7.68 -7.81 8.81
N ARG A 146 8.72 -8.55 9.19
CA ARG A 146 8.52 -9.78 9.96
C ARG A 146 7.83 -9.48 11.28
N HIS A 147 6.81 -10.27 11.58
CA HIS A 147 6.14 -10.21 12.86
C HIS A 147 7.10 -10.67 13.96
N ARG A 148 7.38 -9.81 14.94
CA ARG A 148 8.43 -10.07 15.95
C ARG A 148 8.18 -11.32 16.77
N ALA A 149 6.92 -11.60 17.12
CA ALA A 149 6.58 -12.73 18.00
C ALA A 149 6.44 -14.07 17.27
N SER A 150 5.95 -14.07 16.02
CA SER A 150 5.69 -15.31 15.27
C SER A 150 6.72 -15.59 14.18
N ASN A 151 7.63 -14.65 13.92
CA ASN A 151 8.56 -14.66 12.78
C ASN A 151 7.85 -14.81 11.41
N GLY A 152 6.55 -14.52 11.35
CA GLY A 152 5.77 -14.54 10.10
C GLY A 152 6.25 -13.44 9.16
N ASN A 153 6.36 -13.73 7.87
CA ASN A 153 6.83 -12.79 6.85
C ASN A 153 5.70 -12.40 5.88
N PRO A 154 4.90 -11.36 6.20
CA PRO A 154 3.86 -10.88 5.29
C PRO A 154 4.43 -10.26 4.01
N ALA A 155 5.70 -9.83 4.05
CA ALA A 155 6.40 -9.20 2.93
C ALA A 155 7.27 -10.18 2.13
N LYS A 156 6.99 -11.49 2.20
CA LYS A 156 7.69 -12.52 1.41
C LYS A 156 7.71 -12.20 -0.08
N GLU A 157 8.74 -12.67 -0.77
CA GLU A 157 8.88 -12.54 -2.22
C GLU A 157 7.76 -13.23 -3.02
N GLY A 158 7.52 -12.73 -4.23
CA GLY A 158 6.70 -13.38 -5.26
C GLY A 158 7.33 -14.67 -5.79
N ASP A 159 6.54 -15.43 -6.55
CA ASP A 159 6.89 -16.81 -6.89
C ASP A 159 8.13 -16.95 -7.81
N ALA A 160 8.37 -16.00 -8.71
CA ALA A 160 9.56 -16.03 -9.56
C ALA A 160 10.85 -15.80 -8.75
N SER A 161 10.79 -14.88 -7.78
CA SER A 161 11.91 -14.61 -6.87
C SER A 161 12.12 -15.70 -5.82
N ARG A 162 11.07 -16.47 -5.48
CA ARG A 162 11.19 -17.61 -4.56
C ARG A 162 12.08 -18.70 -5.14
N LYS A 163 12.03 -18.93 -6.46
CA LYS A 163 12.88 -19.90 -7.16
C LYS A 163 14.37 -19.55 -7.03
N SER A 164 14.71 -18.27 -6.89
CA SER A 164 16.08 -17.79 -6.68
C SER A 164 16.46 -17.59 -5.20
N ARG A 165 15.61 -18.05 -4.26
CA ARG A 165 15.86 -18.07 -2.80
C ARG A 165 16.30 -16.73 -2.22
N LYS A 166 15.67 -15.64 -2.65
CA LYS A 166 16.02 -14.28 -2.23
C LYS A 166 15.76 -14.01 -0.75
N ARG A 167 14.75 -14.65 -0.14
CA ARG A 167 14.40 -14.53 1.29
C ARG A 167 14.16 -13.09 1.72
N TRP A 168 13.51 -12.30 0.88
CA TRP A 168 13.16 -10.92 1.18
C TRP A 168 12.11 -10.85 2.30
N VAL A 169 12.28 -9.84 3.16
CA VAL A 169 11.44 -9.61 4.36
C VAL A 169 10.77 -8.23 4.33
N GLY A 170 10.83 -7.54 3.18
CA GLY A 170 10.37 -6.16 3.06
C GLY A 170 10.91 -5.46 1.83
N PHE A 171 11.06 -4.14 1.94
CA PHE A 171 11.59 -3.27 0.89
C PHE A 171 13.10 -3.40 0.77
N ASN A 172 13.59 -3.50 -0.46
CA ASN A 172 15.01 -3.48 -0.76
C ASN A 172 15.24 -2.99 -2.19
N LYS A 173 16.50 -2.68 -2.51
CA LYS A 173 16.88 -2.10 -3.81
C LYS A 173 16.59 -3.04 -4.99
N GLU A 174 16.81 -4.34 -4.83
CA GLU A 174 16.59 -5.31 -5.89
C GLU A 174 15.10 -5.42 -6.27
N ARG A 175 14.22 -5.46 -5.25
CA ARG A 175 12.76 -5.38 -5.46
C ARG A 175 12.36 -4.09 -6.15
N TRP A 176 12.88 -2.97 -5.67
CA TRP A 176 12.59 -1.67 -6.28
C TRP A 176 12.91 -1.65 -7.77
N ASP A 177 14.06 -2.20 -8.16
CA ASP A 177 14.48 -2.23 -9.56
C ASP A 177 13.59 -3.13 -10.43
N ILE A 178 13.14 -4.25 -9.87
CA ILE A 178 12.12 -5.11 -10.49
C ILE A 178 10.82 -4.34 -10.71
N TRP A 179 10.36 -3.59 -9.72
CA TRP A 179 9.09 -2.85 -9.81
C TRP A 179 9.16 -1.69 -10.79
N ILE A 180 10.27 -0.95 -10.82
CA ILE A 180 10.49 0.13 -11.80
C ILE A 180 10.46 -0.45 -13.22
N LYS A 181 11.20 -1.54 -13.46
CA LYS A 181 11.18 -2.21 -14.77
C LYS A 181 9.78 -2.71 -15.12
N GLY A 182 9.05 -3.25 -14.15
CA GLY A 182 7.66 -3.71 -14.34
C GLY A 182 6.71 -2.60 -14.78
N LEU A 183 6.86 -1.40 -14.20
CA LEU A 183 6.09 -0.22 -14.60
C LEU A 183 6.48 0.29 -15.99
N GLU A 184 7.78 0.27 -16.33
CA GLU A 184 8.27 0.64 -17.67
C GLU A 184 7.70 -0.28 -18.76
N ASN A 185 7.59 -1.58 -18.46
CA ASN A 185 6.98 -2.58 -19.34
C ASN A 185 5.45 -2.47 -19.45
N GLY A 186 4.81 -1.59 -18.68
CA GLY A 186 3.35 -1.49 -18.59
C GLY A 186 2.65 -1.11 -19.89
N LYS A 187 3.33 -0.41 -20.81
CA LYS A 187 2.74 0.00 -22.10
C LYS A 187 2.26 -1.17 -22.94
N GLU A 188 3.02 -2.26 -22.95
CA GLU A 188 2.67 -3.47 -23.70
C GLU A 188 1.41 -4.16 -23.16
N VAL A 189 1.11 -3.98 -21.87
CA VAL A 189 -0.10 -4.54 -21.23
C VAL A 189 -1.34 -3.76 -21.65
N GLU A 190 -1.26 -2.43 -21.71
CA GLU A 190 -2.36 -1.59 -22.19
C GLU A 190 -2.70 -1.92 -23.66
N ASP A 191 -1.70 -2.00 -24.53
CA ASP A 191 -1.89 -2.33 -25.96
C ASP A 191 -2.52 -3.72 -26.18
N GLU A 192 -2.13 -4.73 -25.38
CA GLU A 192 -2.68 -6.08 -25.49
C GLU A 192 -4.13 -6.20 -25.03
N GLU A 193 -4.55 -5.42 -24.02
CA GLU A 193 -5.94 -5.40 -23.57
C GLU A 193 -6.84 -4.65 -24.56
N ASP A 194 -6.41 -3.49 -25.05
CA ASP A 194 -7.17 -2.72 -26.06
C ASP A 194 -7.44 -3.57 -27.30
N TRP A 195 -6.43 -4.29 -27.80
CA TRP A 195 -6.59 -5.24 -28.91
C TRP A 195 -7.55 -6.40 -28.61
N ARG A 196 -7.63 -6.87 -27.35
CA ARG A 196 -8.59 -7.92 -26.97
C ARG A 196 -10.02 -7.40 -27.01
N VAL A 197 -10.25 -6.20 -26.46
CA VAL A 197 -11.58 -5.56 -26.46
C VAL A 197 -12.07 -5.32 -27.89
N GLU A 198 -11.25 -4.72 -28.76
CA GLU A 198 -11.62 -4.47 -30.16
C GLU A 198 -11.99 -5.75 -30.91
N ARG A 199 -11.27 -6.84 -30.64
CA ARG A 199 -11.53 -8.14 -31.25
C ARG A 199 -12.85 -8.74 -30.76
N ASP A 200 -13.11 -8.70 -29.46
CA ASP A 200 -14.33 -9.24 -28.88
C ASP A 200 -15.56 -8.47 -29.37
N GLU A 201 -15.46 -7.15 -29.55
CA GLU A 201 -16.49 -6.32 -30.20
C GLU A 201 -16.69 -6.62 -31.69
N MET A 202 -15.62 -6.98 -32.42
CA MET A 202 -15.69 -7.32 -33.84
C MET A 202 -16.42 -8.65 -34.11
N TYR A 203 -16.41 -9.58 -33.15
CA TYR A 203 -16.98 -10.92 -33.29
C TYR A 203 -18.24 -11.16 -32.43
N ALA A 204 -18.77 -10.12 -31.77
CA ALA A 204 -20.05 -10.13 -31.06
C ALA A 204 -21.23 -9.74 -31.97
#